data_AF-A0A955CC35-F1
#
_entry.id   AF-A0A955CC35-F1
#
_cell.length_a   1.000
_cell.length_b   1.000
_cell.length_c   1.000
_cell.angle_alpha   90.00
_cell.angle_beta   90.00
_cell.angle_gamma   90.00
#
_symmetry.space_group_name_H-M   'P 1'
#
loop_
_entity.id
_entity.type
_entity.pdbx_description
1 polymer ?
#
loop_
_entity_poly.entity_id
_entity_poly.type
_entity_poly.pdbx_seq_one_letter_code
_entity_poly.pdbx_strand_id
1 'polypeptide(L)'
;MADHAKPEGASLPLSLYLSSPHDCPYLPDKLATDVFTQVSSISAADYALLMDHGFRRSGRLIYRPVCTDCRECRPIRVPVASFRASRSQRRVTRRNQDVDMSIATPQPTDEKWRLYRDYLRYQHDGKMDGDRDD
;
A
#
# COMPACT_ATOMS: atom_id res chain seq x y z
N MET A 1 15.85 -29.19 10.80
CA MET A 1 16.71 -28.54 9.78
C MET A 1 15.79 -28.16 8.64
N ALA A 2 15.20 -26.97 8.72
CA ALA A 2 14.35 -26.45 7.65
C ALA A 2 15.26 -25.76 6.64
N ASP A 3 15.30 -26.33 5.44
CA ASP A 3 16.09 -25.87 4.32
C ASP A 3 15.65 -24.44 3.96
N HIS A 4 16.49 -23.45 4.27
CA HIS A 4 16.31 -22.08 3.79
C HIS A 4 16.84 -22.02 2.37
N ALA A 5 16.02 -22.49 1.43
CA ALA A 5 16.25 -22.26 0.01
C ALA A 5 16.29 -20.75 -0.24
N LYS A 6 17.48 -20.25 -0.56
CA LYS A 6 17.76 -18.89 -1.01
C LYS A 6 16.91 -18.63 -2.26
N PRO A 7 16.03 -17.61 -2.30
CA PRO A 7 15.33 -17.29 -3.53
C PRO A 7 16.37 -16.82 -4.55
N GLU A 8 16.43 -17.51 -5.68
CA GLU A 8 17.22 -17.13 -6.84
C GLU A 8 16.70 -15.77 -7.34
N GLY A 9 17.39 -14.72 -6.95
CA GLY A 9 17.05 -13.34 -7.26
C GLY A 9 17.26 -13.07 -8.75
N ALA A 10 16.18 -13.16 -9.51
CA ALA A 10 16.11 -12.50 -10.81
C ALA A 10 16.02 -10.98 -10.57
N SER A 11 17.18 -10.32 -10.46
CA SER A 11 17.24 -8.86 -10.49
C SER A 11 16.89 -8.39 -11.90
N LEU A 12 15.61 -8.21 -12.19
CA LEU A 12 15.21 -7.47 -13.38
C LEU A 12 15.82 -6.06 -13.26
N PRO A 13 16.50 -5.55 -14.29
CA PRO A 13 16.94 -4.16 -14.29
C PRO A 13 15.69 -3.27 -14.23
N LEU A 14 15.42 -2.69 -13.06
CA LEU A 14 14.34 -1.74 -12.87
C LEU A 14 14.80 -0.38 -13.42
N SER A 15 14.17 0.06 -14.51
CA SER A 15 14.34 1.42 -15.00
C SER A 15 13.71 2.38 -13.99
N LEU A 16 14.54 3.22 -13.40
CA LEU A 16 14.11 4.27 -12.47
C LEU A 16 14.09 5.61 -13.20
N TYR A 17 13.02 6.36 -13.00
CA TYR A 17 12.78 7.68 -13.58
C TYR A 17 12.55 8.70 -12.47
N LEU A 18 12.82 9.98 -12.75
CA LEU A 18 12.50 11.07 -11.84
C LEU A 18 11.26 11.81 -12.33
N SER A 19 10.36 12.15 -11.41
CA SER A 19 9.25 13.05 -11.69
C SER A 19 9.77 14.49 -11.85
N SER A 20 8.97 15.35 -12.48
CA SER A 20 9.11 16.79 -12.26
C SER A 20 8.78 17.12 -10.79
N PRO A 21 9.32 18.24 -10.25
CA PRO A 21 8.89 18.75 -8.96
C PRO A 21 7.38 19.02 -8.96
N HIS A 22 6.71 18.63 -7.89
CA HIS A 22 5.26 18.80 -7.69
C HIS A 22 4.98 19.13 -6.22
N ASP A 23 3.75 19.57 -5.89
CA ASP A 23 3.40 19.90 -4.50
C ASP A 23 3.49 18.67 -3.59
N CYS A 24 4.09 18.84 -2.41
CA CYS A 24 4.24 17.77 -1.45
C CYS A 24 2.85 17.37 -0.89
N PRO A 25 2.47 16.09 -0.95
CA PRO A 25 1.15 15.65 -0.52
C PRO A 25 0.92 15.71 1.00
N TYR A 26 1.99 15.91 1.79
CA TYR A 26 1.94 15.89 3.26
C TYR A 26 2.25 17.22 3.92
N LEU A 27 3.06 18.05 3.28
CA LEU A 27 3.57 19.29 3.88
C LEU A 27 3.23 20.46 2.96
N PRO A 28 2.42 21.43 3.42
CA PRO A 28 2.14 22.62 2.64
C PRO A 28 3.44 23.37 2.34
N ASP A 29 3.45 24.08 1.21
CA ASP A 29 4.55 24.95 0.76
C ASP A 29 5.90 24.24 0.55
N LYS A 30 5.87 22.92 0.34
CA LYS A 30 7.05 22.13 -0.04
C LYS A 30 6.83 21.45 -1.38
N LEU A 31 7.91 21.32 -2.15
CA LEU A 31 7.92 20.50 -3.35
C LEU A 31 8.43 19.08 -3.05
N ALA A 32 7.89 18.13 -3.78
CA ALA A 32 8.30 16.75 -3.83
C ALA A 32 8.83 16.37 -5.20
N THR A 33 9.74 15.42 -5.23
CA THR A 33 10.24 14.77 -6.44
C THR A 33 10.32 13.29 -6.13
N ASP A 34 9.79 12.46 -7.01
CA ASP A 34 9.77 11.02 -6.83
C ASP A 34 10.75 10.35 -7.78
N VAL A 35 11.45 9.34 -7.27
CA VAL A 35 12.01 8.29 -8.11
C VAL A 35 10.95 7.22 -8.28
N PHE A 36 10.66 6.81 -9.50
CA PHE A 36 9.59 5.85 -9.77
C PHE A 36 9.93 4.88 -10.90
N THR A 37 9.18 3.79 -10.95
CA THR A 37 9.19 2.80 -12.02
C THR A 37 7.78 2.27 -12.23
N GLN A 38 7.50 1.75 -13.42
CA GLN A 38 6.23 1.09 -13.72
C GLN A 38 6.49 -0.37 -14.04
N VAL A 39 5.75 -1.27 -13.39
CA VAL A 39 5.90 -2.71 -13.55
C VAL A 39 4.55 -3.34 -13.94
N SER A 40 4.57 -4.24 -14.92
CA SER A 40 3.39 -5.05 -15.26
C SER A 40 3.16 -6.16 -14.22
N SER A 41 4.24 -6.70 -13.67
CA SER A 41 4.25 -7.67 -12.58
C SER A 41 5.52 -7.52 -11.74
N ILE A 42 5.46 -7.93 -10.48
CA ILE A 42 6.60 -7.93 -9.55
C ILE A 42 6.46 -9.11 -8.60
N SER A 43 7.57 -9.78 -8.28
CA SER A 43 7.58 -10.86 -7.31
C SER A 43 7.34 -10.33 -5.89
N ALA A 44 6.85 -11.17 -4.99
CA ALA A 44 6.68 -10.79 -3.58
C ALA A 44 8.03 -10.42 -2.92
N ALA A 45 9.12 -11.09 -3.31
CA ALA A 45 10.46 -10.84 -2.80
C ALA A 45 11.00 -9.49 -3.26
N ASP A 46 10.90 -9.16 -4.55
CA ASP A 46 11.36 -7.88 -5.09
C ASP A 46 10.52 -6.72 -4.55
N TYR A 47 9.21 -6.94 -4.40
CA TYR A 47 8.34 -5.94 -3.80
C TYR A 47 8.70 -5.70 -2.32
N ALA A 48 8.99 -6.75 -1.56
CA ALA A 48 9.48 -6.63 -0.18
C ALA A 48 10.80 -5.84 -0.12
N LEU A 49 11.74 -6.13 -1.00
CA LEU A 49 13.00 -5.40 -1.10
C LEU A 49 12.78 -3.90 -1.38
N LEU A 50 11.92 -3.57 -2.35
CA LEU A 50 11.58 -2.17 -2.65
C LEU A 50 10.92 -1.47 -1.46
N MET A 51 10.00 -2.14 -0.77
CA MET A 51 9.38 -1.60 0.45
C MET A 51 10.41 -1.35 1.56
N ASP A 52 11.37 -2.24 1.76
CA ASP A 52 12.47 -2.06 2.71
C ASP A 52 13.38 -0.87 2.35
N HIS A 53 13.47 -0.53 1.07
CA HIS A 53 14.12 0.68 0.58
C HIS A 53 13.22 1.93 0.54
N GLY A 54 12.02 1.85 1.10
CA GLY A 54 11.10 2.98 1.26
C GLY A 54 10.25 3.31 0.02
N PHE A 55 10.22 2.41 -0.97
CA PHE A 55 9.28 2.53 -2.08
C PHE A 55 7.86 2.19 -1.64
N ARG A 56 6.91 2.88 -2.28
CA ARG A 56 5.45 2.78 -2.13
C ARG A 56 4.87 2.32 -3.46
N ARG A 57 3.64 1.81 -3.46
CA ARG A 57 2.99 1.30 -4.68
C ARG A 57 1.58 1.86 -4.84
N SER A 58 1.26 2.28 -6.07
CA SER A 58 -0.09 2.63 -6.51
C SER A 58 -0.35 1.95 -7.85
N GLY A 59 -1.18 0.90 -7.86
CA GLY A 59 -1.40 0.06 -9.05
C GLY A 59 -0.09 -0.54 -9.57
N ARG A 60 0.30 -0.13 -10.78
CA ARG A 60 1.56 -0.54 -11.46
C ARG A 60 2.73 0.39 -11.18
N LEU A 61 2.50 1.55 -10.58
CA LEU A 61 3.54 2.53 -10.25
C LEU A 61 4.17 2.18 -8.90
N ILE A 62 5.49 2.08 -8.86
CA ILE A 62 6.27 1.95 -7.63
C ILE A 62 7.16 3.18 -7.52
N TYR A 63 7.10 3.90 -6.40
CA TYR A 63 7.72 5.23 -6.27
C TYR A 63 8.26 5.50 -4.86
N ARG A 64 9.22 6.42 -4.74
CA ARG A 64 9.76 6.90 -3.47
C ARG A 64 10.10 8.39 -3.58
N PRO A 65 9.70 9.23 -2.60
CA PRO A 65 10.14 10.62 -2.53
C PRO A 65 11.66 10.74 -2.30
N VAL A 66 12.31 11.59 -3.09
CA VAL A 66 13.76 11.87 -3.08
C VAL A 66 14.06 13.37 -3.02
N CYS A 67 13.21 14.12 -2.30
CA CYS A 67 13.35 15.56 -2.12
C CYS A 67 14.76 15.96 -1.60
N THR A 68 15.37 16.99 -2.19
CA THR A 68 16.71 17.46 -1.82
C THR A 68 16.80 17.93 -0.36
N ASP A 69 15.82 18.73 0.09
CA ASP A 69 15.85 19.43 1.38
C ASP A 69 14.85 18.86 2.42
N CYS A 70 14.29 17.67 2.17
CA CYS A 70 13.27 17.09 3.04
C CYS A 70 13.47 15.58 3.23
N ARG A 71 13.35 15.10 4.48
CA ARG A 71 13.45 13.68 4.87
C ARG A 71 12.27 13.21 5.71
N GLU A 72 11.14 13.92 5.64
CA GLU A 72 9.93 13.60 6.41
C GLU A 72 9.16 12.40 5.83
N CYS A 73 9.44 12.01 4.59
CA CYS A 73 8.89 10.81 3.98
C CYS A 73 9.56 9.54 4.55
N ARG A 74 9.27 9.22 5.81
CA ARG A 74 9.83 8.06 6.52
C ARG A 74 8.89 6.86 6.44
N PRO A 75 9.39 5.67 6.06
CA PRO A 75 8.59 4.45 6.19
C PRO A 75 8.35 4.15 7.67
N ILE A 76 7.11 3.84 8.04
CA ILE A 76 6.72 3.49 9.41
C ILE A 76 6.41 2.00 9.45
N ARG A 77 6.88 1.31 10.49
CA ARG A 77 6.53 -0.08 10.80
C ARG A 77 5.74 -0.13 12.11
N VAL A 78 4.70 -0.95 12.15
CA VAL A 78 3.88 -1.16 13.36
C VAL A 78 4.43 -2.34 14.16
N PRO A 79 4.76 -2.19 15.46
CA PRO A 79 5.34 -3.27 16.27
C PRO A 79 4.29 -4.29 16.73
N VAL A 80 3.81 -5.10 15.79
CA VAL A 80 2.70 -6.05 15.99
C VAL A 80 2.95 -7.05 17.12
N ALA A 81 4.19 -7.44 17.37
CA ALA A 81 4.55 -8.39 18.43
C ALA A 81 4.25 -7.87 19.85
N SER A 82 4.23 -6.54 20.02
CA SER A 82 3.92 -5.89 21.30
C SER A 82 2.45 -5.47 21.43
N PHE A 83 1.62 -5.73 20.42
CA PHE A 83 0.24 -5.28 20.39
C PHE A 83 -0.56 -5.87 21.56
N ARG A 84 -1.23 -5.00 22.32
CA ARG A 84 -2.18 -5.38 23.37
C ARG A 84 -3.48 -4.63 23.17
N ALA A 85 -4.55 -5.37 22.91
CA ALA A 85 -5.86 -4.77 22.66
C ALA A 85 -6.31 -3.90 23.86
N SER A 86 -6.67 -2.66 23.58
CA SER A 86 -7.24 -1.71 24.55
C SER A 86 -8.66 -2.11 24.96
N ARG A 87 -9.21 -1.46 26.01
CA ARG A 87 -10.61 -1.69 26.42
C ARG A 87 -11.61 -1.38 25.29
N SER A 88 -11.36 -0.36 24.49
CA SER A 88 -12.24 -0.01 23.36
C SER A 88 -12.13 -1.05 22.24
N GLN A 89 -10.92 -1.50 21.91
CA GLN A 89 -10.72 -2.55 20.90
C GLN A 89 -11.40 -3.86 21.30
N ARG A 90 -11.26 -4.31 22.55
CA ARG A 90 -11.97 -5.50 23.04
C ARG A 90 -13.49 -5.37 22.98
N ARG A 91 -14.02 -4.17 23.22
CA ARG A 91 -15.46 -3.88 23.07
C ARG A 91 -15.91 -3.99 21.62
N VAL A 92 -15.10 -3.47 20.68
CA VAL A 92 -15.36 -3.59 19.24
C VAL A 92 -15.35 -5.06 18.82
N THR A 93 -14.34 -5.84 19.22
CA THR A 93 -14.28 -7.28 18.91
C THR A 93 -15.53 -8.01 19.41
N ARG A 94 -15.99 -7.75 20.64
CA ARG A 94 -17.21 -8.38 21.17
C ARG A 94 -18.49 -7.98 20.43
N ARG A 95 -18.54 -6.80 19.80
CA ARG A 95 -19.70 -6.38 19.02
C ARG A 95 -19.76 -7.00 17.62
N ASN A 96 -18.63 -7.50 17.12
CA ASN A 96 -18.48 -8.03 15.77
C ASN A 96 -18.13 -9.53 15.84
N GLN A 97 -18.82 -10.29 16.69
CA GLN A 97 -18.59 -11.75 16.82
C GLN A 97 -19.12 -12.54 15.62
N ASP A 98 -19.93 -11.89 14.79
CA ASP A 98 -20.47 -12.35 13.52
C ASP A 98 -19.52 -12.12 12.33
N VAL A 99 -18.38 -11.46 12.55
CA VAL A 99 -17.41 -11.14 11.50
C VAL A 99 -16.26 -12.13 11.51
N ASP A 100 -16.11 -12.87 10.41
CA ASP A 100 -14.99 -13.77 10.17
C ASP A 100 -13.92 -13.14 9.25
N MET A 101 -12.67 -13.55 9.44
CA MET A 101 -11.54 -13.11 8.63
C MET A 101 -10.74 -14.30 8.11
N SER A 102 -10.45 -14.30 6.82
CA SER A 102 -9.58 -15.29 6.17
C SER A 102 -8.57 -14.61 5.24
N ILE A 103 -7.43 -15.26 5.04
CA ILE A 103 -6.42 -14.83 4.07
C ILE A 103 -6.67 -15.63 2.79
N ALA A 104 -6.87 -14.92 1.68
CA ALA A 104 -7.12 -15.51 0.37
C ALA A 104 -6.43 -14.72 -0.74
N THR A 105 -6.28 -15.33 -1.90
CA THR A 105 -5.81 -14.64 -3.11
C THR A 105 -6.73 -13.44 -3.39
N PRO A 106 -6.17 -12.23 -3.66
CA PRO A 106 -6.98 -11.09 -4.06
C PRO A 106 -7.80 -11.44 -5.30
N GLN A 107 -9.11 -11.32 -5.19
CA GLN A 107 -10.06 -11.59 -6.27
C GLN A 107 -11.14 -10.50 -6.23
N PRO A 108 -11.44 -9.85 -7.37
CA PRO A 108 -12.58 -8.96 -7.47
C PRO A 108 -13.85 -9.81 -7.47
N THR A 109 -14.72 -9.57 -6.49
CA THR A 109 -16.04 -10.22 -6.42
C THR A 109 -17.13 -9.17 -6.46
N ASP A 110 -18.32 -9.54 -6.92
CA ASP A 110 -19.48 -8.65 -6.96
C ASP A 110 -19.79 -8.07 -5.57
N GLU A 111 -19.63 -8.89 -4.53
CA GLU A 111 -19.81 -8.48 -3.15
C GLU A 111 -18.81 -7.39 -2.72
N LYS A 112 -17.52 -7.58 -3.00
CA LYS A 112 -16.47 -6.58 -2.71
C LYS A 112 -16.70 -5.29 -3.48
N TRP A 113 -17.13 -5.41 -4.74
CA TRP A 113 -17.46 -4.26 -5.58
C TRP A 113 -18.64 -3.47 -5.04
N ARG A 114 -19.71 -4.15 -4.63
CA ARG A 114 -20.87 -3.52 -3.99
C ARG A 114 -20.47 -2.79 -2.72
N LEU A 115 -19.70 -3.44 -1.83
CA LEU A 115 -19.20 -2.84 -0.59
C LEU A 115 -18.35 -1.59 -0.87
N TYR A 116 -17.49 -1.64 -1.88
CA TYR A 116 -16.67 -0.50 -2.28
C TYR A 116 -17.52 0.69 -2.76
N ARG A 117 -18.54 0.44 -3.60
CA ARG A 117 -19.48 1.48 -4.04
C ARG A 117 -20.28 2.08 -2.90
N ASP A 118 -20.75 1.26 -1.96
CA ASP A 118 -21.48 1.76 -0.79
C ASP A 118 -20.59 2.68 0.06
N TYR A 119 -19.31 2.32 0.22
CA TYR A 119 -18.31 3.19 0.86
C TYR A 119 -18.11 4.51 0.10
N LEU A 120 -17.95 4.47 -1.24
CA LEU A 120 -17.75 5.69 -2.03
C LEU A 120 -18.93 6.65 -1.95
N ARG A 121 -20.16 6.13 -1.94
CA ARG A 121 -21.38 6.92 -1.76
C ARG A 121 -21.45 7.58 -0.39
N TYR A 122 -21.06 6.85 0.64
CA TYR A 122 -21.09 7.35 2.01
C TYR A 122 -19.99 8.37 2.30
N GLN A 123 -18.76 8.09 1.88
CA GLN A 123 -17.57 8.85 2.27
C GLN A 123 -17.21 9.96 1.27
N HIS A 124 -17.59 9.79 0.00
CA HIS A 124 -17.18 10.65 -1.12
C HIS A 124 -18.36 11.19 -1.94
N ASP A 125 -19.59 11.13 -1.41
CA ASP A 125 -20.83 11.57 -2.08
C ASP A 125 -21.02 11.00 -3.50
N GLY A 126 -20.47 9.80 -3.77
CA GLY A 126 -20.56 9.15 -5.09
C GLY A 126 -19.73 9.83 -6.20
N LYS A 127 -18.90 10.83 -5.88
CA LYS A 127 -18.08 11.56 -6.88
C LYS A 127 -16.95 10.72 -7.51
N MET A 128 -16.74 9.50 -6.99
CA MET A 128 -15.73 8.55 -7.44
C MET A 128 -16.36 7.20 -7.84
N ASP A 129 -17.68 7.15 -8.08
CA ASP A 129 -18.38 5.95 -8.60
C ASP A 129 -17.93 5.70 -10.06
N GLY A 130 -16.72 5.16 -10.25
CA GLY A 130 -16.23 4.67 -11.54
C GLY A 130 -16.90 3.34 -11.92
N ASP A 131 -16.92 3.05 -13.22
CA ASP A 131 -17.45 1.79 -13.72
C ASP A 131 -16.52 0.63 -13.37
N ARG A 132 -17.09 -0.58 -13.28
CA ARG A 132 -16.36 -1.79 -12.84
C ARG A 132 -15.20 -2.18 -13.77
N ASP A 133 -15.19 -1.65 -14.98
CA ASP A 133 -14.34 -2.05 -16.09
C ASP A 133 -13.20 -1.04 -16.41
N ASP A 134 -13.01 0.00 -15.58
CA ASP A 134 -11.83 0.89 -15.61
C ASP A 134 -10.64 0.30 -14.81
#